data_AF-A0A443ASB3-F1
#
_entry.id   AF-A0A443ASB3-F1
#
_cell.length_a   1.000
_cell.length_b   1.000
_cell.length_c   1.000
_cell.angle_alpha   90.00
_cell.angle_beta   90.00
_cell.angle_gamma   90.00
#
_symmetry.space_group_name_H-M   'P 1'
#
loop_
_entity.id
_entity.type
_entity.pdbx_description
1 polymer ?
#
loop_
_entity_poly.entity_id
_entity_poly.type
_entity_poly.pdbx_seq_one_letter_code
_entity_poly.pdbx_strand_id
1 'polypeptide(L)'
;MAALNHVSLDVDAGERFAIIGESGSGKSTLALAIAGLLPGSSKVGGSIEWFLPTFGAKAPPSVLPDISPSRGEIGSFAVGSSPAKLEIGKGGDESAISPLEGEMSGRTEGGLTERKPPLGGRDIGFVFQDPSASLDPVMAVGEQIAEVAHTHLGLTWSQSHAKAKALLERVRLPDPDAALRAYPHQLSGGQKQRVAIAAAIAAGPKLLIADEATSALDTIVQAEIVALIRKLVAEDGMTLLFVSHDIALAAELAERIAVFRHGELVELGATAQIVASPRHAYTRALLDAHLGLDAEPLLWQAGASR
;
A
#
# COMPACT_ATOMS: atom_id res chain seq x y z
N MET A 1 -11.81 6.51 23.92
CA MET A 1 -10.34 6.63 24.01
C MET A 1 -9.82 6.87 22.60
N ALA A 2 -8.89 7.80 22.40
CA ALA A 2 -8.33 8.05 21.08
C ALA A 2 -7.34 6.93 20.72
N ALA A 3 -7.40 6.43 19.49
CA ALA A 3 -6.52 5.36 19.02
C ALA A 3 -5.13 5.88 18.61
N LEU A 4 -5.03 7.17 18.27
CA LEU A 4 -3.80 7.87 17.93
C LEU A 4 -3.84 9.27 18.55
N ASN A 5 -2.71 9.72 19.09
CA ASN A 5 -2.55 11.01 19.76
C ASN A 5 -1.36 11.77 19.17
N HIS A 6 -1.64 12.83 18.40
CA HIS A 6 -0.63 13.78 17.89
C HIS A 6 0.61 13.14 17.23
N VAL A 7 0.40 12.13 16.39
CA VAL A 7 1.48 11.46 15.66
C VAL A 7 1.93 12.33 14.49
N SER A 8 3.24 12.51 14.35
CA SER A 8 3.87 13.19 13.21
C SER A 8 5.06 12.37 12.74
N LEU A 9 5.09 12.03 11.45
CA LEU A 9 6.19 11.33 10.81
C LEU A 9 6.22 11.66 9.32
N ASP A 10 7.38 11.44 8.72
CA ASP A 10 7.67 11.55 7.30
C ASP A 10 8.16 10.20 6.78
N VAL A 11 7.86 9.90 5.51
CA VAL A 11 8.38 8.73 4.80
C VAL A 11 8.81 9.19 3.41
N ASP A 12 10.06 8.94 3.08
CA ASP A 12 10.64 9.30 1.79
C ASP A 12 10.25 8.29 0.70
N ALA A 13 10.19 8.75 -0.55
CA ALA A 13 9.89 7.87 -1.67
C ALA A 13 10.98 6.81 -1.86
N GLY A 14 10.59 5.54 -1.92
CA GLY A 14 11.50 4.40 -2.02
C GLY A 14 12.10 3.96 -0.67
N GLU A 15 11.77 4.65 0.42
CA GLU A 15 12.18 4.28 1.76
C GLU A 15 11.47 2.99 2.20
N ARG A 16 12.19 2.17 2.98
CA ARG A 16 11.58 1.09 3.75
C ARG A 16 11.47 1.53 5.20
N PHE A 17 10.25 1.75 5.65
CA PHE A 17 9.92 2.28 6.96
C PHE A 17 9.12 1.26 7.75
N ALA A 18 9.42 1.07 9.04
CA ALA A 18 8.67 0.18 9.90
C ALA A 18 7.97 0.92 11.06
N ILE A 19 6.75 0.49 11.39
CA ILE A 19 6.03 0.88 12.59
C ILE A 19 5.94 -0.34 13.50
N ILE A 20 6.50 -0.22 14.71
CA ILE A 20 6.50 -1.28 15.70
C ILE A 20 5.81 -0.91 17.00
N GLY A 21 5.38 -1.92 17.76
CA GLY A 21 4.78 -1.74 19.08
C GLY A 21 3.82 -2.86 19.45
N GLU A 22 3.39 -2.89 20.70
CA GLU A 22 2.45 -3.89 21.23
C GLU A 22 1.10 -3.91 20.48
N SER A 23 0.36 -5.00 20.63
CA SER A 23 -1.02 -5.07 20.15
C SER A 23 -1.87 -3.95 20.79
N GLY A 24 -2.67 -3.27 19.99
CA GLY A 24 -3.49 -2.15 20.44
C GLY A 24 -2.75 -0.80 20.59
N SER A 25 -1.47 -0.68 20.19
CA SER A 25 -0.72 0.58 20.29
C SER A 25 -1.08 1.64 19.23
N GLY A 26 -2.00 1.33 18.31
CA GLY A 26 -2.47 2.25 17.26
C GLY A 26 -1.85 2.05 15.87
N LYS A 27 -0.92 1.10 15.70
CA LYS A 27 -0.19 0.86 14.43
C LYS A 27 -1.10 0.63 13.23
N SER A 28 -2.01 -0.34 13.33
CA SER A 28 -2.97 -0.67 12.26
C SER A 28 -3.95 0.47 12.00
N THR A 29 -4.31 1.25 13.04
CA THR A 29 -5.14 2.45 12.85
C THR A 29 -4.41 3.50 12.01
N LEU A 30 -3.11 3.69 12.23
CA LEU A 30 -2.31 4.59 11.41
C LEU A 30 -2.15 4.08 9.98
N ALA A 31 -1.89 2.78 9.79
CA ALA A 31 -1.81 2.16 8.48
C ALA A 31 -3.11 2.34 7.67
N LEU A 32 -4.27 2.10 8.29
CA LEU A 32 -5.58 2.32 7.68
C LEU A 32 -5.85 3.81 7.40
N ALA A 33 -5.40 4.72 8.28
CA ALA A 33 -5.51 6.16 8.05
C ALA A 33 -4.71 6.59 6.80
N ILE A 34 -3.49 6.09 6.66
CA ILE A 34 -2.62 6.33 5.49
C ILE A 34 -3.27 5.76 4.22
N ALA A 35 -3.86 4.57 4.29
CA ALA A 35 -4.54 3.96 3.15
C ALA A 35 -5.90 4.61 2.80
N GLY A 36 -6.42 5.51 3.64
CA GLY A 36 -7.78 6.05 3.48
C GLY A 36 -8.88 5.00 3.74
N LEU A 37 -8.58 3.96 4.52
CA LEU A 37 -9.43 2.81 4.81
C LEU A 37 -10.02 2.84 6.24
N LEU A 38 -9.99 3.99 6.91
CA LEU A 38 -10.61 4.11 8.22
C LEU A 38 -12.13 3.90 8.14
N PRO A 39 -12.75 3.26 9.15
CA PRO A 39 -14.20 3.17 9.24
C PRO A 39 -14.88 4.55 9.19
N GLY A 40 -16.06 4.64 8.58
CA GLY A 40 -16.80 5.92 8.48
C GLY A 40 -17.20 6.53 9.83
N SER A 41 -17.12 5.78 10.93
CA SER A 41 -17.34 6.26 12.30
C SER A 41 -16.11 6.95 12.92
N SER A 42 -14.95 6.87 12.26
CA SER A 42 -13.71 7.45 12.75
C SER A 42 -13.70 8.97 12.62
N LYS A 43 -13.24 9.65 13.69
CA LYS A 43 -12.94 11.08 13.65
C LYS A 43 -11.44 11.24 13.46
N VAL A 44 -11.04 11.88 12.36
CA VAL A 44 -9.63 12.14 12.04
C VAL A 44 -9.36 13.63 12.22
N GLY A 45 -8.35 13.95 13.02
CA GLY A 45 -7.75 15.29 13.08
C GLY A 45 -6.34 15.24 12.51
N GLY A 46 -5.87 16.36 11.94
CA GLY A 46 -4.58 16.45 11.26
C GLY A 46 -4.68 16.33 9.74
N SER A 47 -3.55 16.13 9.08
CA SER A 47 -3.44 16.04 7.62
C SER A 47 -2.41 14.99 7.22
N ILE A 48 -2.67 14.30 6.10
CA ILE A 48 -1.71 13.43 5.44
C ILE A 48 -1.39 14.08 4.10
N GLU A 49 -0.13 14.49 3.91
CA GLU A 49 0.33 15.16 2.71
C GLU A 49 1.08 14.18 1.81
N TRP A 50 0.68 14.12 0.55
CA TRP A 50 1.28 13.24 -0.45
C TRP A 50 2.10 14.07 -1.42
N PHE A 51 3.41 13.83 -1.45
CA PHE A 51 4.33 14.44 -2.40
C PHE A 51 4.71 13.40 -3.45
N LEU A 52 3.78 13.15 -4.38
CA LEU A 52 4.10 12.36 -5.55
C LEU A 52 4.91 13.24 -6.51
N PRO A 53 6.11 12.83 -6.95
CA PRO A 53 6.85 13.60 -7.93
C PRO A 53 6.01 13.71 -9.21
N THR A 54 5.58 14.93 -9.54
CA THR A 54 4.95 15.25 -10.82
C THR A 54 6.01 15.15 -11.93
N PHE A 55 5.77 14.26 -12.90
CA PHE A 55 6.48 14.08 -14.18
C PHE A 55 7.85 13.38 -14.19
N GLY A 56 7.95 12.36 -15.07
CA GLY A 56 9.18 12.04 -15.81
C GLY A 56 9.92 10.74 -15.48
N ALA A 57 9.49 9.94 -14.50
CA ALA A 57 10.09 8.63 -14.28
C ALA A 57 9.68 7.69 -15.42
N LYS A 58 10.61 7.46 -16.35
CA LYS A 58 10.57 6.36 -17.33
C LYS A 58 10.20 5.10 -16.55
N ALA A 59 9.05 4.50 -16.86
CA ALA A 59 8.77 3.15 -16.39
C ALA A 59 10.01 2.30 -16.70
N PRO A 60 10.50 1.47 -15.78
CA PRO A 60 11.50 0.46 -16.14
C PRO A 60 10.93 -0.31 -17.35
N PRO A 61 11.76 -0.65 -18.35
CA PRO A 61 11.28 -1.31 -19.55
C PRO A 61 10.53 -2.58 -19.13
N SER A 62 9.22 -2.58 -19.37
CA SER A 62 8.37 -3.73 -19.15
C SER A 62 9.02 -4.95 -19.81
N VAL A 63 9.25 -6.03 -19.06
CA VAL A 63 9.71 -7.34 -19.59
C VAL A 63 8.55 -8.08 -20.29
N LEU A 64 7.43 -7.40 -20.53
CA LEU A 64 6.32 -7.91 -21.33
C LEU A 64 6.58 -7.58 -22.80
N PRO A 65 6.49 -8.55 -23.74
CA PRO A 65 6.65 -8.26 -25.15
C PRO A 65 5.63 -7.22 -25.62
N ASP A 66 6.12 -6.22 -26.36
CA ASP A 66 5.35 -5.11 -26.94
C ASP A 66 4.14 -5.62 -27.75
N ILE A 67 2.96 -5.55 -27.15
CA ILE A 67 1.70 -5.51 -27.88
C ILE A 67 1.29 -4.05 -27.97
N SER A 68 1.92 -3.32 -28.89
CA SER A 68 1.52 -1.96 -29.25
C SER A 68 0.20 -2.01 -30.03
N PRO A 69 -0.90 -1.39 -29.56
CA PRO A 69 -2.01 -1.08 -30.44
C PRO A 69 -1.66 0.17 -31.26
N SER A 70 -1.73 0.06 -32.58
CA SER A 70 -1.69 1.19 -33.51
C SER A 70 -2.78 2.21 -33.14
N ARG A 71 -2.38 3.32 -32.52
CA ARG A 71 -3.24 4.49 -32.33
C ARG A 71 -3.50 5.13 -33.69
N GLY A 72 -4.71 4.97 -34.20
CA GLY A 72 -5.24 5.81 -35.27
C GLY A 72 -5.28 7.27 -34.79
N GLU A 73 -4.70 8.14 -35.61
CA GLU A 73 -4.73 9.59 -35.47
C GLU A 73 -6.17 10.10 -35.47
N ILE A 74 -6.52 10.93 -34.48
CA ILE A 74 -7.65 11.85 -34.61
C ILE A 74 -7.18 13.22 -34.10
N GLY A 75 -7.14 14.16 -35.03
CA GLY A 75 -6.56 15.49 -34.90
C GLY A 75 -7.32 16.40 -33.92
N SER A 76 -6.56 17.31 -33.32
CA SER A 76 -7.06 18.39 -32.47
C SER A 76 -7.94 19.35 -33.27
N PHE A 77 -9.14 19.63 -32.77
CA PHE A 77 -9.88 20.83 -33.13
C PHE A 77 -10.00 21.74 -31.92
N ALA A 78 -9.33 22.89 -32.02
CA ALA A 78 -9.50 24.03 -31.14
C ALA A 78 -10.88 24.65 -31.38
N VAL A 79 -11.62 24.93 -30.30
CA VAL A 79 -12.84 25.74 -30.38
C VAL A 79 -12.54 27.13 -29.82
N GLY A 80 -12.59 28.10 -30.72
CA GLY A 80 -12.56 29.52 -30.45
C GLY A 80 -13.89 30.07 -29.95
N SER A 81 -13.79 31.32 -29.50
CA SER A 81 -14.75 32.16 -28.81
C SER A 81 -16.02 32.58 -29.55
N SER A 82 -17.03 32.86 -28.73
CA SER A 82 -18.05 33.95 -28.78
C SER A 82 -19.51 33.61 -29.17
N PRO A 83 -20.50 34.33 -28.57
CA PRO A 83 -21.86 33.83 -28.36
C PRO A 83 -22.90 34.43 -29.31
N ALA A 84 -24.06 33.78 -29.44
CA ALA A 84 -25.26 34.40 -29.99
C ALA A 84 -26.52 33.96 -29.22
N LYS A 85 -27.28 35.00 -28.85
CA LYS A 85 -28.53 35.10 -28.11
C LYS A 85 -29.72 34.66 -28.99
N LEU A 86 -30.75 34.00 -28.46
CA LEU A 86 -32.15 34.21 -28.87
C LEU A 86 -33.16 33.67 -27.84
N GLU A 87 -34.30 34.35 -27.76
CA GLU A 87 -35.29 34.37 -26.68
C GLU A 87 -36.58 33.57 -26.98
N ILE A 88 -37.16 33.01 -25.91
CA ILE A 88 -38.58 32.92 -25.49
C ILE A 88 -39.59 32.04 -26.28
N GLY A 89 -40.24 31.14 -25.53
CA GLY A 89 -41.58 30.58 -25.80
C GLY A 89 -42.17 29.86 -24.57
N LYS A 90 -43.36 30.27 -24.11
CA LYS A 90 -44.08 29.89 -22.87
C LYS A 90 -44.83 28.53 -22.93
N GLY A 91 -45.01 27.89 -21.76
CA GLY A 91 -46.34 27.42 -21.32
C GLY A 91 -46.46 26.04 -20.66
N GLY A 92 -46.73 26.02 -19.33
CA GLY A 92 -47.48 25.01 -18.53
C GLY A 92 -46.92 23.59 -18.41
N ASP A 93 -47.06 22.81 -17.33
CA ASP A 93 -47.66 22.94 -16.01
C ASP A 93 -47.11 21.75 -15.15
N GLU A 94 -47.24 21.87 -13.83
CA GLU A 94 -47.20 20.82 -12.80
C GLU A 94 -45.90 20.11 -12.32
N SER A 95 -45.70 20.28 -11.01
CA SER A 95 -45.12 19.36 -10.01
C SER A 95 -43.59 19.30 -9.82
N ALA A 96 -43.15 20.11 -8.84
CA ALA A 96 -41.95 19.95 -8.00
C ALA A 96 -41.92 18.57 -7.31
N ILE A 97 -40.81 17.97 -6.89
CA ILE A 97 -39.75 18.48 -5.99
C ILE A 97 -38.49 17.61 -6.19
N SER A 98 -37.33 18.21 -6.41
CA SER A 98 -36.00 17.58 -6.27
C SER A 98 -35.10 18.55 -5.49
N PRO A 99 -34.44 18.15 -4.38
CA PRO A 99 -33.61 19.07 -3.62
C PRO A 99 -32.18 19.16 -4.18
N LEU A 100 -31.91 20.34 -4.75
CA LEU A 100 -30.80 21.26 -4.46
C LEU A 100 -29.35 20.75 -4.59
N GLU A 101 -28.73 21.25 -5.67
CA GLU A 101 -27.32 21.55 -5.80
C GLU A 101 -26.82 22.46 -4.66
N GLY A 102 -25.59 22.21 -4.21
CA GLY A 102 -24.82 23.06 -3.32
C GLY A 102 -23.39 23.21 -3.84
N GLU A 103 -23.23 24.14 -4.78
CA GLU A 103 -22.09 25.04 -4.96
C GLU A 103 -20.66 24.47 -5.11
N MET A 104 -20.22 24.36 -6.36
CA MET A 104 -18.83 24.55 -6.77
C MET A 104 -18.48 26.06 -6.77
N SER A 105 -17.53 26.47 -5.93
CA SER A 105 -16.73 27.71 -6.12
C SER A 105 -15.49 27.62 -5.21
N GLY A 106 -14.26 27.93 -5.62
CA GLY A 106 -13.80 28.56 -6.84
C GLY A 106 -12.35 28.21 -7.13
N ARG A 107 -11.96 28.48 -8.38
CA ARG A 107 -10.58 28.47 -8.85
C ARG A 107 -9.82 29.63 -8.23
N THR A 108 -8.65 29.35 -7.68
CA THR A 108 -7.54 30.31 -7.67
C THR A 108 -6.44 29.74 -8.54
N GLU A 109 -6.24 30.39 -9.69
CA GLU A 109 -5.06 30.21 -10.52
C GLU A 109 -3.85 30.81 -9.79
N GLY A 110 -2.82 30.00 -9.61
CA GLY A 110 -1.56 30.36 -8.97
C GLY A 110 -0.74 29.08 -8.77
N GLY A 111 0.25 28.85 -9.64
CA GLY A 111 0.93 27.57 -9.82
C GLY A 111 1.45 26.95 -8.54
N LEU A 112 0.91 25.78 -8.17
CA LEU A 112 1.35 24.96 -7.05
C LEU A 112 1.04 23.48 -7.38
N THR A 113 2.03 22.64 -7.09
CA THR A 113 2.08 21.18 -7.20
C THR A 113 0.72 20.51 -6.90
N GLU A 114 0.26 19.63 -7.78
CA GLU A 114 -1.02 18.92 -7.61
C GLU A 114 -1.04 18.10 -6.30
N ARG A 115 -1.69 18.65 -5.27
CA ARG A 115 -2.03 17.98 -4.00
C ARG A 115 -3.26 17.09 -4.19
N LYS A 116 -3.18 16.08 -5.05
CA LYS A 116 -4.27 15.10 -5.20
C LYS A 116 -3.97 13.87 -4.33
N PRO A 117 -4.89 13.45 -3.43
CA PRO A 117 -4.70 12.18 -2.74
C PRO A 117 -4.55 11.06 -3.78
N PRO A 118 -3.66 10.08 -3.56
CA PRO A 118 -3.57 8.91 -4.42
C PRO A 118 -4.98 8.34 -4.61
N LEU A 119 -5.31 7.97 -5.86
CA LEU A 119 -6.55 7.21 -6.11
C LEU A 119 -6.34 5.88 -5.40
N GLY A 120 -6.96 5.74 -4.21
CA GLY A 120 -6.54 4.87 -3.09
C GLY A 120 -6.45 3.36 -3.32
N GLY A 121 -6.58 2.87 -4.55
CA GLY A 121 -6.31 1.48 -4.93
C GLY A 121 -5.23 1.30 -6.02
N ARG A 122 -4.84 2.36 -6.73
CA ARG A 122 -3.78 2.26 -7.77
C ARG A 122 -2.40 2.55 -7.21
N ASP A 123 -2.27 3.61 -6.44
CA ASP A 123 -0.97 4.10 -5.96
C ASP A 123 -0.57 3.51 -4.59
N ILE A 124 -1.53 2.92 -3.85
CA ILE A 124 -1.31 2.28 -2.55
C ILE A 124 -1.78 0.82 -2.63
N GLY A 125 -0.88 -0.11 -2.35
CA GLY A 125 -1.18 -1.52 -2.12
C GLY A 125 -1.24 -1.80 -0.64
N PHE A 126 -2.20 -2.62 -0.20
CA PHE A 126 -2.38 -2.96 1.20
C PHE A 126 -2.41 -4.48 1.38
N VAL A 127 -1.55 -5.00 2.26
CA VAL A 127 -1.52 -6.40 2.66
C VAL A 127 -1.99 -6.49 4.11
N PHE A 128 -3.15 -7.10 4.31
CA PHE A 128 -3.77 -7.25 5.62
C PHE A 128 -3.12 -8.39 6.43
N GLN A 129 -3.35 -8.33 7.74
CA GLN A 129 -2.88 -9.31 8.72
C GLN A 129 -3.40 -10.73 8.45
N ASP A 130 -4.70 -10.87 8.15
CA ASP A 130 -5.31 -12.14 7.78
C ASP A 130 -5.59 -12.19 6.27
N PRO A 131 -4.84 -12.99 5.49
CA PRO A 131 -5.08 -13.10 4.07
C PRO A 131 -6.45 -13.70 3.76
N SER A 132 -7.00 -14.55 4.63
CA SER A 132 -8.30 -15.18 4.41
C SER A 132 -9.45 -14.17 4.51
N ALA A 133 -9.29 -13.11 5.30
CA ALA A 133 -10.26 -12.02 5.40
C ALA A 133 -10.19 -11.07 4.19
N SER A 134 -9.03 -11.00 3.52
CA SER A 134 -8.81 -10.12 2.36
C SER A 134 -9.20 -10.76 1.02
N LEU A 135 -9.22 -12.10 0.93
CA LEU A 135 -9.55 -12.83 -0.29
C LEU A 135 -11.03 -13.22 -0.30
N ASP A 136 -11.67 -13.10 -1.47
CA ASP A 136 -13.03 -13.57 -1.67
C ASP A 136 -13.05 -15.12 -1.66
N PRO A 137 -13.74 -15.77 -0.72
CA PRO A 137 -13.76 -17.23 -0.60
C PRO A 137 -14.49 -17.94 -1.74
N VAL A 138 -15.34 -17.25 -2.49
CA VAL A 138 -16.17 -17.80 -3.57
C VAL A 138 -15.68 -17.44 -4.97
N MET A 139 -14.51 -16.79 -5.07
CA MET A 139 -13.88 -16.45 -6.35
C MET A 139 -12.50 -17.11 -6.47
N ALA A 140 -12.12 -17.51 -7.68
CA ALA A 140 -10.78 -18.02 -7.94
C ALA A 140 -9.72 -16.92 -7.74
N VAL A 141 -8.55 -17.27 -7.20
CA VAL A 141 -7.54 -16.25 -6.87
C VAL A 141 -6.96 -15.55 -8.10
N GLY A 142 -6.91 -16.23 -9.25
CA GLY A 142 -6.49 -15.60 -10.51
C GLY A 142 -7.44 -14.51 -10.97
N GLU A 143 -8.74 -14.69 -10.76
CA GLU A 143 -9.78 -13.72 -11.11
C GLU A 143 -9.71 -12.49 -10.20
N GLN A 144 -9.53 -12.68 -8.88
CA GLN A 144 -9.36 -11.59 -7.92
C GLN A 144 -8.16 -10.70 -8.26
N ILE A 145 -7.01 -11.30 -8.61
CA ILE A 145 -5.81 -10.54 -9.00
C ILE A 145 -6.03 -9.83 -10.35
N ALA A 146 -6.69 -10.51 -11.31
CA ALA A 146 -6.98 -9.94 -12.61
C ALA A 146 -7.96 -8.75 -12.51
N GLU A 147 -8.94 -8.80 -11.61
CA GLU A 147 -9.90 -7.72 -11.39
C GLU A 147 -9.21 -6.42 -10.97
N VAL A 148 -8.22 -6.49 -10.07
CA VAL A 148 -7.43 -5.32 -9.65
C VAL A 148 -6.72 -4.69 -10.85
N ALA A 149 -6.07 -5.52 -11.68
CA ALA A 149 -5.38 -5.07 -12.88
C ALA A 149 -6.35 -4.48 -13.92
N HIS A 150 -7.50 -5.12 -14.14
CA HIS A 150 -8.53 -4.65 -15.06
C HIS A 150 -9.05 -3.27 -14.64
N THR A 151 -9.40 -3.13 -13.36
CA THR A 151 -10.01 -1.94 -12.78
C THR A 151 -9.06 -0.75 -12.74
N HIS A 152 -7.82 -0.95 -12.30
CA HIS A 152 -6.90 0.17 -12.04
C HIS A 152 -5.95 0.51 -13.21
N LEU A 153 -5.75 -0.42 -14.15
CA LEU A 153 -4.84 -0.24 -15.28
C LEU A 153 -5.55 -0.15 -16.64
N GLY A 154 -6.86 -0.43 -16.71
CA GLY A 154 -7.62 -0.41 -17.97
C GLY A 154 -7.19 -1.51 -18.95
N LEU A 155 -6.59 -2.58 -18.45
CA LEU A 155 -6.20 -3.74 -19.24
C LEU A 155 -7.44 -4.54 -19.66
N THR A 156 -7.41 -5.20 -20.81
CA THR A 156 -8.46 -6.17 -21.16
C THR A 156 -8.45 -7.36 -20.18
N TRP A 157 -9.54 -8.12 -20.10
CA TRP A 157 -9.58 -9.33 -19.25
C TRP A 157 -8.49 -10.34 -19.59
N SER A 158 -8.18 -10.53 -20.88
CA SER A 158 -7.10 -11.43 -21.30
C SER A 158 -5.73 -10.96 -20.81
N GLN A 159 -5.43 -9.67 -20.96
CA GLN A 159 -4.19 -9.06 -20.45
C GLN A 159 -4.12 -9.12 -18.92
N SER A 160 -5.25 -8.95 -18.24
CA SER A 160 -5.34 -8.97 -16.78
C SER A 160 -5.07 -10.36 -16.23
N HIS A 161 -5.61 -11.41 -16.86
CA HIS A 161 -5.28 -12.81 -16.51
C HIS A 161 -3.81 -13.14 -16.77
N ALA A 162 -3.25 -12.67 -17.89
CA ALA A 162 -1.82 -12.86 -18.17
C ALA A 162 -0.94 -12.18 -17.11
N LYS A 163 -1.32 -10.96 -16.67
CA LYS A 163 -0.65 -10.26 -15.59
C LYS A 163 -0.82 -10.97 -14.25
N ALA A 164 -2.02 -11.49 -13.95
CA ALA A 164 -2.26 -12.28 -12.74
C ALA A 164 -1.34 -13.51 -12.69
N LYS A 165 -1.21 -14.24 -13.80
CA LYS A 165 -0.27 -15.36 -13.91
C LYS A 165 1.17 -14.94 -13.59
N ALA A 166 1.64 -13.88 -14.24
CA ALA A 166 2.98 -13.36 -14.02
C ALA A 166 3.19 -12.94 -12.55
N LEU A 167 2.18 -12.38 -11.89
CA LEU A 167 2.25 -12.04 -10.47
C LEU A 167 2.32 -13.29 -9.58
N LEU A 168 1.55 -14.33 -9.85
CA LEU A 168 1.61 -15.61 -9.13
C LEU A 168 3.00 -16.27 -9.26
N GLU A 169 3.63 -16.16 -10.43
CA GLU A 169 5.03 -16.57 -10.65
C GLU A 169 6.00 -15.74 -9.82
N ARG A 170 5.84 -14.41 -9.82
CA ARG A 170 6.70 -13.48 -9.05
C ARG A 170 6.63 -13.73 -7.55
N VAL A 171 5.45 -14.05 -7.01
CA VAL A 171 5.28 -14.41 -5.60
C VAL A 171 5.67 -15.86 -5.29
N ARG A 172 6.24 -16.57 -6.26
CA ARG A 172 6.78 -17.94 -6.14
C ARG A 172 5.76 -18.97 -5.66
N LEU A 173 4.56 -18.94 -6.25
CA LEU A 173 3.62 -20.05 -6.07
C LEU A 173 4.13 -21.29 -6.82
N PRO A 174 4.09 -22.50 -6.21
CA PRO A 174 4.65 -23.70 -6.81
C PRO A 174 4.08 -24.07 -8.19
N ASP A 175 2.77 -23.87 -8.37
CA ASP A 175 2.07 -24.10 -9.64
C ASP A 175 1.15 -22.91 -9.93
N PRO A 176 1.65 -21.87 -10.64
CA PRO A 176 0.86 -20.68 -10.96
C PRO A 176 -0.36 -20.99 -11.84
N ASP A 177 -0.26 -21.96 -12.75
CA ASP A 177 -1.35 -22.32 -13.66
C ASP A 177 -2.51 -23.01 -12.92
N ALA A 178 -2.20 -23.89 -11.96
CA ALA A 178 -3.21 -24.45 -11.06
C ALA A 178 -3.74 -23.37 -10.10
N ALA A 179 -2.85 -22.54 -9.56
CA ALA A 179 -3.22 -21.49 -8.61
C ALA A 179 -4.21 -20.49 -9.22
N LEU A 180 -4.09 -20.12 -10.50
CA LEU A 180 -5.07 -19.23 -11.16
C LEU A 180 -6.53 -19.68 -11.01
N ARG A 181 -6.75 -21.00 -10.97
CA ARG A 181 -8.09 -21.61 -10.86
C ARG A 181 -8.45 -22.05 -9.45
N ALA A 182 -7.51 -21.92 -8.51
CA ALA A 182 -7.70 -22.32 -7.13
C ALA A 182 -8.54 -21.27 -6.39
N TYR A 183 -9.37 -21.76 -5.47
CA TYR A 183 -10.07 -20.94 -4.50
C TYR A 183 -9.23 -20.81 -3.22
N PRO A 184 -9.41 -19.75 -2.41
CA PRO A 184 -8.60 -19.54 -1.21
C PRO A 184 -8.56 -20.74 -0.27
N HIS A 185 -9.67 -21.45 -0.07
CA HIS A 185 -9.73 -22.63 0.82
C HIS A 185 -8.87 -23.82 0.35
N GLN A 186 -8.37 -23.81 -0.88
CA GLN A 186 -7.49 -24.84 -1.45
C GLN A 186 -6.00 -24.52 -1.24
N LEU A 187 -5.67 -23.37 -0.67
CA LEU A 187 -4.31 -22.87 -0.49
C LEU A 187 -3.87 -22.94 0.98
N SER A 188 -2.58 -23.18 1.21
CA SER A 188 -1.95 -23.06 2.53
C SER A 188 -1.92 -21.60 3.01
N GLY A 189 -1.74 -21.36 4.31
CA GLY A 189 -1.65 -19.99 4.86
C GLY A 189 -0.59 -19.13 4.15
N GLY A 190 0.60 -19.66 3.95
CA GLY A 190 1.67 -18.97 3.20
C GLY A 190 1.33 -18.74 1.73
N GLN A 191 0.63 -19.67 1.07
CA GLN A 191 0.16 -19.48 -0.31
C GLN A 191 -0.91 -18.38 -0.38
N LYS A 192 -1.87 -18.34 0.55
CA LYS A 192 -2.85 -17.25 0.64
C LYS A 192 -2.17 -15.91 0.85
N GLN A 193 -1.14 -15.85 1.70
CA GLN A 193 -0.38 -14.61 1.92
C GLN A 193 0.31 -14.13 0.63
N ARG A 194 0.94 -15.05 -0.11
CA ARG A 194 1.56 -14.75 -1.41
C ARG A 194 0.52 -14.24 -2.42
N VAL A 195 -0.69 -14.82 -2.44
CA VAL A 195 -1.80 -14.33 -3.27
C VAL A 195 -2.24 -12.92 -2.83
N ALA A 196 -2.38 -12.66 -1.53
CA ALA A 196 -2.73 -11.33 -1.02
C ALA A 196 -1.68 -10.28 -1.41
N ILE A 197 -0.39 -10.63 -1.34
CA ILE A 197 0.71 -9.78 -1.84
C ILE A 197 0.58 -9.55 -3.34
N ALA A 198 0.32 -10.59 -4.13
CA ALA A 198 0.15 -10.48 -5.58
C ALA A 198 -1.01 -9.54 -5.94
N ALA A 199 -2.14 -9.63 -5.24
CA ALA A 199 -3.28 -8.73 -5.41
C ALA A 199 -2.92 -7.28 -5.03
N ALA A 200 -2.25 -7.08 -3.89
CA ALA A 200 -1.84 -5.76 -3.42
C ALA A 200 -0.89 -5.02 -4.39
N ILE A 201 -0.03 -5.75 -5.11
CA ILE A 201 0.90 -5.16 -6.08
C ILE A 201 0.35 -5.17 -7.52
N ALA A 202 -0.86 -5.70 -7.76
CA ALA A 202 -1.35 -5.91 -9.12
C ALA A 202 -1.54 -4.61 -9.90
N ALA A 203 -1.88 -3.51 -9.23
CA ALA A 203 -1.98 -2.19 -9.85
C ALA A 203 -0.63 -1.45 -10.01
N GLY A 204 0.48 -2.04 -9.53
CA GLY A 204 1.79 -1.38 -9.51
C GLY A 204 1.82 -0.16 -8.58
N PRO A 205 1.56 -0.34 -7.28
CA PRO A 205 1.51 0.76 -6.33
C PRO A 205 2.87 1.41 -6.12
N LYS A 206 2.87 2.66 -5.66
CA LYS A 206 4.08 3.39 -5.25
C LYS A 206 4.39 3.18 -3.77
N LEU A 207 3.36 2.90 -2.97
CA LEU A 207 3.45 2.58 -1.56
C LEU A 207 2.83 1.21 -1.31
N LEU A 208 3.59 0.30 -0.72
CA LEU A 208 3.09 -0.96 -0.19
C LEU A 208 3.01 -0.87 1.32
N ILE A 209 1.82 -1.04 1.88
CA ILE A 209 1.58 -1.16 3.31
C ILE A 209 1.38 -2.63 3.64
N ALA A 210 2.15 -3.16 4.58
CA ALA A 210 2.03 -4.54 5.05
C ALA A 210 1.75 -4.52 6.55
N ASP A 211 0.50 -4.81 6.95
CA ASP A 211 0.03 -4.68 8.33
C ASP A 211 -0.05 -6.04 9.03
N GLU A 212 0.93 -6.32 9.90
CA GLU A 212 1.09 -7.61 10.59
C GLU A 212 1.00 -8.81 9.64
N ALA A 213 1.44 -8.62 8.39
CA ALA A 213 1.27 -9.52 7.25
C ALA A 213 1.92 -10.91 7.41
N THR A 214 2.65 -11.16 8.49
CA THR A 214 3.30 -12.45 8.77
C THR A 214 2.96 -13.02 10.13
N SER A 215 2.11 -12.37 10.95
CA SER A 215 1.89 -12.75 12.35
C SER A 215 1.21 -14.10 12.54
N ALA A 216 0.45 -14.56 11.53
CA ALA A 216 -0.30 -15.82 11.58
C ALA A 216 0.46 -17.00 10.93
N LEU A 217 1.70 -16.79 10.49
CA LEU A 217 2.50 -17.77 9.77
C LEU A 217 3.56 -18.38 10.70
N ASP A 218 4.00 -19.60 10.39
CA ASP A 218 5.17 -20.18 11.06
C ASP A 218 6.45 -19.40 10.70
N THR A 219 7.46 -19.49 11.56
CA THR A 219 8.69 -18.69 11.46
C THR A 219 9.44 -18.88 10.14
N ILE A 220 9.40 -20.09 9.55
CA ILE A 220 10.08 -20.36 8.27
C ILE A 220 9.34 -19.64 7.15
N VAL A 221 8.02 -19.84 7.06
CA VAL A 221 7.20 -19.17 6.03
C VAL A 221 7.23 -17.64 6.21
N GLN A 222 7.22 -17.14 7.45
CA GLN A 222 7.36 -15.71 7.74
C GLN A 222 8.65 -15.13 7.14
N ALA A 223 9.81 -15.76 7.36
CA ALA A 223 11.08 -15.33 6.78
C ALA A 223 11.05 -15.34 5.24
N GLU A 224 10.41 -16.36 4.64
CA GLU A 224 10.25 -16.40 3.19
C GLU A 224 9.36 -15.27 2.64
N ILE A 225 8.28 -14.92 3.34
CA ILE A 225 7.38 -13.81 2.97
C ILE A 225 8.09 -12.48 3.13
N VAL A 226 8.83 -12.27 4.22
CA VAL A 226 9.64 -11.07 4.45
C VAL A 226 10.66 -10.89 3.34
N ALA A 227 11.41 -11.94 3.00
CA ALA A 227 12.37 -11.90 1.89
C ALA A 227 11.68 -11.63 0.53
N LEU A 228 10.48 -12.16 0.32
CA LEU A 228 9.68 -11.89 -0.87
C LEU A 228 9.27 -10.43 -0.97
N ILE A 229 8.72 -9.84 0.11
CA ILE A 229 8.30 -8.43 0.15
C ILE A 229 9.52 -7.54 -0.14
N ARG A 230 10.65 -7.78 0.54
CA ARG A 230 11.88 -7.02 0.32
C ARG A 230 12.31 -7.04 -1.15
N LYS A 231 12.26 -8.23 -1.77
CA LYS A 231 12.61 -8.40 -3.18
C LYS A 231 11.68 -7.59 -4.08
N LEU A 232 10.36 -7.72 -3.91
CA LEU A 232 9.36 -7.05 -4.75
C LEU A 232 9.46 -5.53 -4.64
N VAL A 233 9.60 -5.02 -3.41
CA VAL A 233 9.77 -3.57 -3.13
C VAL A 233 10.99 -3.01 -3.85
N ALA A 234 12.12 -3.72 -3.79
CA ALA A 234 13.35 -3.31 -4.46
C ALA A 234 13.24 -3.37 -5.99
N GLU A 235 12.62 -4.42 -6.55
CA GLU A 235 12.46 -4.59 -8.00
C GLU A 235 11.53 -3.54 -8.61
N ASP A 236 10.41 -3.23 -7.93
CA ASP A 236 9.38 -2.33 -8.44
C ASP A 236 9.62 -0.86 -8.01
N GLY A 237 10.64 -0.60 -7.20
CA GLY A 237 10.95 0.74 -6.70
C GLY A 237 9.87 1.32 -5.78
N MET A 238 9.24 0.46 -4.98
CA MET A 238 8.16 0.85 -4.07
C MET A 238 8.71 1.46 -2.79
N THR A 239 7.90 2.31 -2.16
CA THR A 239 8.03 2.66 -0.74
C THR A 239 7.37 1.55 0.07
N LEU A 240 7.98 1.12 1.18
CA LEU A 240 7.40 0.11 2.07
C LEU A 240 7.09 0.73 3.42
N LEU A 241 5.84 0.58 3.86
CA LEU A 241 5.43 0.77 5.25
C LEU A 241 5.10 -0.59 5.87
N PHE A 242 6.00 -1.09 6.70
CA PHE A 242 5.86 -2.38 7.36
C PHE A 242 5.39 -2.20 8.80
N VAL A 243 4.25 -2.79 9.16
CA VAL A 243 3.74 -2.76 10.53
C VAL A 243 3.89 -4.13 11.17
N SER A 244 4.52 -4.17 12.33
CA SER A 244 4.79 -5.42 13.05
C SER A 244 4.85 -5.19 14.55
N HIS A 245 4.73 -6.25 15.34
CA HIS A 245 5.15 -6.21 16.75
C HIS A 245 6.57 -6.74 16.94
N ASP A 246 7.10 -7.46 15.95
CA ASP A 246 8.44 -8.03 15.93
C ASP A 246 9.47 -7.02 15.40
N ILE A 247 10.36 -6.60 16.28
CA ILE A 247 11.44 -5.66 15.98
C ILE A 247 12.58 -6.28 15.17
N ALA A 248 12.84 -7.59 15.28
CA ALA A 248 13.89 -8.25 14.52
C ALA A 248 13.53 -8.27 13.03
N LEU A 249 12.28 -8.61 12.70
CA LEU A 249 11.77 -8.53 11.33
C LEU A 249 11.72 -7.09 10.81
N ALA A 250 11.33 -6.14 11.64
CA ALA A 250 11.37 -4.72 11.29
C ALA A 250 12.80 -4.28 10.95
N ALA A 251 13.79 -4.73 11.73
CA ALA A 251 15.19 -4.41 11.52
C ALA A 251 15.77 -5.04 10.23
N GLU A 252 15.24 -6.19 9.81
CA GLU A 252 15.62 -6.82 8.53
C GLU A 252 15.06 -6.06 7.31
N LEU A 253 13.86 -5.49 7.43
CA LEU A 253 13.14 -4.87 6.31
C LEU A 253 13.39 -3.38 6.17
N ALA A 254 13.48 -2.65 7.28
CA ALA A 254 13.37 -1.20 7.29
C ALA A 254 14.70 -0.49 7.58
N GLU A 255 14.83 0.70 7.01
CA GLU A 255 15.94 1.64 7.21
C GLU A 255 15.66 2.55 8.41
N ARG A 256 14.38 2.88 8.65
CA ARG A 256 13.88 3.65 9.79
C ARG A 256 12.76 2.89 10.51
N ILE A 257 12.74 3.03 11.84
CA ILE A 257 11.76 2.41 12.73
C ILE A 257 11.09 3.49 13.57
N ALA A 258 9.77 3.47 13.58
CA ALA A 258 8.91 4.21 14.48
C ALA A 258 8.33 3.28 15.54
N VAL A 259 8.50 3.61 16.81
CA VAL A 259 8.02 2.84 17.96
C VAL A 259 6.77 3.48 18.53
N PHE A 260 5.69 2.72 18.61
CA PHE A 260 4.38 3.16 19.05
C PHE A 260 3.99 2.54 20.37
N ARG A 261 3.38 3.35 21.23
CA ARG A 261 2.78 2.90 22.49
C ARG A 261 1.55 3.74 22.82
N HIS A 262 0.42 3.10 23.12
CA HIS A 262 -0.82 3.77 23.53
C HIS A 262 -1.27 4.91 22.59
N GLY A 263 -1.10 4.72 21.28
CA GLY A 263 -1.46 5.70 20.26
C GLY A 263 -0.45 6.83 20.05
N GLU A 264 0.70 6.79 20.71
CA GLU A 264 1.75 7.80 20.63
C GLU A 264 3.01 7.24 19.95
N LEU A 265 3.67 8.10 19.16
CA LEU A 265 5.01 7.84 18.65
C LEU A 265 6.02 8.15 19.77
N VAL A 266 6.61 7.11 20.35
CA VAL A 266 7.52 7.26 21.51
C VAL A 266 9.00 7.31 21.12
N GLU A 267 9.37 6.75 19.98
CA GLU A 267 10.73 6.83 19.44
C GLU A 267 10.71 6.69 17.92
N LEU A 268 11.57 7.43 17.22
CA LEU A 268 11.75 7.36 15.77
C LEU A 268 13.23 7.53 15.46
N GLY A 269 13.78 6.66 14.63
CA GLY A 269 15.19 6.73 14.26
C GLY A 269 15.59 5.72 13.19
N ALA A 270 16.84 5.81 12.75
CA ALA A 270 17.43 4.79 11.89
C ALA A 270 17.44 3.45 12.63
N THR A 271 17.14 2.36 11.92
CA THR A 271 17.08 1.00 12.46
C THR A 271 18.31 0.65 13.31
N ALA A 272 19.51 0.96 12.80
CA ALA A 272 20.76 0.71 13.51
C ALA A 272 20.83 1.42 14.88
N GLN A 273 20.32 2.65 14.98
CA GLN A 273 20.29 3.39 16.25
C GLN A 273 19.23 2.83 17.20
N ILE A 274 18.03 2.52 16.69
CA ILE A 274 16.94 1.97 17.50
C ILE A 274 17.34 0.63 18.11
N VAL A 275 17.98 -0.25 17.34
CA VAL A 275 18.41 -1.58 17.80
C VAL A 275 19.63 -1.50 18.71
N ALA A 276 20.67 -0.73 18.36
CA ALA A 276 21.93 -0.73 19.10
C ALA A 276 21.94 0.19 20.33
N SER A 277 21.16 1.28 20.30
CA SER A 277 21.16 2.30 21.36
C SER A 277 19.78 2.97 21.49
N PRO A 278 18.75 2.20 21.87
CA PRO A 278 17.39 2.73 22.09
C PRO A 278 17.36 3.78 23.20
N ARG A 279 16.79 4.94 22.90
CA ARG A 279 16.69 6.08 23.83
C ARG A 279 15.54 5.90 24.81
N HIS A 280 14.41 5.39 24.36
CA HIS A 280 13.20 5.27 25.18
C HIS A 280 13.20 3.96 25.98
N ALA A 281 12.74 4.03 27.25
CA ALA A 281 12.72 2.86 28.15
C ALA A 281 11.82 1.73 27.63
N TYR A 282 10.71 2.09 26.99
CA TYR A 282 9.83 1.13 26.33
C TYR A 282 10.51 0.39 25.17
N THR A 283 11.26 1.10 24.32
CA THR A 283 11.99 0.49 23.20
C THR A 283 13.01 -0.53 23.69
N ARG A 284 13.72 -0.21 24.79
CA ARG A 284 14.60 -1.18 25.48
C ARG A 284 13.84 -2.43 25.91
N ALA A 285 12.72 -2.26 26.60
CA ALA A 285 11.91 -3.39 27.06
C ALA A 285 11.37 -4.25 25.91
N LEU A 286 10.96 -3.63 24.78
CA LEU A 286 10.53 -4.35 23.58
C LEU A 286 11.66 -5.17 22.95
N LEU A 287 12.85 -4.57 22.84
CA LEU A 287 14.06 -5.24 22.34
C LEU A 287 14.43 -6.41 23.24
N ASP A 288 14.47 -6.21 24.56
CA ASP A 288 14.80 -7.26 25.53
C ASP A 288 13.80 -8.42 25.46
N ALA A 289 12.51 -8.13 25.25
CA ALA A 289 11.47 -9.16 25.16
C ALA A 289 11.54 -9.99 23.87
N HIS A 290 11.91 -9.40 22.74
CA HIS A 290 11.94 -10.08 21.43
C HIS A 290 13.33 -10.65 21.12
N LEU A 291 14.40 -9.90 21.36
CA LEU A 291 15.76 -10.39 21.17
C LEU A 291 16.21 -11.33 22.28
N GLY A 292 15.69 -11.19 23.51
CA GLY A 292 16.02 -12.09 24.63
C GLY A 292 15.55 -13.54 24.46
N LEU A 293 14.69 -13.82 23.47
CA LEU A 293 14.24 -15.17 23.12
C LEU A 293 15.00 -15.78 21.91
N ASP A 294 15.65 -14.94 21.09
CA ASP A 294 16.37 -15.35 19.88
C ASP A 294 17.89 -15.06 19.92
N ALA A 295 18.42 -14.47 21.00
CA ALA A 295 19.81 -14.06 21.09
C ALA A 295 20.77 -15.21 21.47
N GLU A 296 21.38 -15.81 20.45
CA GLU A 296 22.84 -15.78 20.22
C GLU A 296 23.17 -16.30 18.79
N PRO A 297 24.09 -15.69 18.00
CA PRO A 297 24.86 -14.47 18.22
C PRO A 297 24.79 -13.48 17.03
N LEU A 298 24.16 -12.32 17.21
CA LEU A 298 24.46 -11.12 16.40
C LEU A 298 25.65 -10.31 16.95
N LEU A 299 26.28 -10.78 18.04
CA LEU A 299 27.40 -10.08 18.70
C LEU A 299 28.80 -10.37 18.10
N TRP A 300 28.95 -11.21 17.06
CA TRP A 300 30.29 -11.53 16.51
C TRP A 300 30.79 -10.63 15.36
N GLN A 301 29.98 -9.76 14.75
CA GLN A 301 30.46 -8.99 13.58
C GLN A 301 31.04 -7.59 13.88
N ALA A 302 31.16 -7.20 15.15
CA ALA A 302 31.82 -5.95 15.54
C ALA A 302 33.03 -6.21 16.45
N GLY A 303 34.04 -6.93 15.95
CA GLY A 303 35.28 -7.11 16.73
C GLY A 303 36.28 -8.14 16.22
N ALA A 304 36.74 -8.06 14.97
CA ALA A 304 37.93 -8.79 14.52
C ALA A 304 38.76 -7.95 13.53
N SER A 305 39.45 -6.95 14.06
CA SER A 305 40.69 -6.41 13.49
C SER A 305 41.49 -5.74 14.58
N ARG A 306 42.37 -6.53 15.20
CA ARG A 306 43.75 -6.19 15.55
C ARG A 306 44.48 -7.45 16.00
#